data_AF-A0AAW6JRL4-F1
#
_entry.id   AF-A0AAW6JRL4-F1
#
_cell.length_a   1.000
_cell.length_b   1.000
_cell.length_c   1.000
_cell.angle_alpha   90.00
_cell.angle_beta   90.00
_cell.angle_gamma   90.00
#
_symmetry.space_group_name_H-M   'P 1'
#
loop_
_entity.id
_entity.type
_entity.pdbx_description
1 polymer ?
#
loop_
_entity_poly.entity_id
_entity_poly.type
_entity_poly.pdbx_seq_one_letter_code
_entity_poly.pdbx_strand_id
1 'polypeptide(L)'
;MKQKINLAKILKDKKDKLNWQNFNFLENMLVFSTMRTMPGRNAPPESGVHFRITLDSQNDAICILFKIDRDHQRNDPLIREQTVRRPDYMSLYIDSKSCICTIIEMKGTSSDELKRGIDQIVKLRDILKSEISDHLPTKLKIKFQGILLTPFNSKVPKEQIAEEAAKGFIILQIQYKNKAELYPYVSKLNELTDKYNHQKITESTTLFIEEILTTRALPKRIPDDYYSINFLVEKDRKGIYINYLLPNDTDYITLLLNTTLTEINIEENEYKEKIKNELEVLNLINRLAIKFSNNQISNYDN
;
A
#
# COMPACT_ATOMS: atom_id res chain seq x y z
N MET A 1 -13.05 34.18 13.94
CA MET A 1 -12.73 32.89 14.60
C MET A 1 -12.83 31.74 13.60
N LYS A 2 -11.73 31.37 12.95
CA LYS A 2 -11.65 30.10 12.22
C LYS A 2 -11.41 28.99 13.26
N GLN A 3 -12.17 27.89 13.18
CA GLN A 3 -12.04 26.79 14.14
C GLN A 3 -10.65 26.16 14.04
N LYS A 4 -9.97 26.01 15.18
CA LYS A 4 -8.73 25.22 15.28
C LYS A 4 -9.04 23.79 14.86
N ILE A 5 -8.38 23.31 13.81
CA ILE A 5 -8.61 21.96 13.26
C ILE A 5 -8.09 20.94 14.28
N ASN A 6 -8.98 20.10 14.82
CA ASN A 6 -8.59 19.00 15.70
C ASN A 6 -8.25 17.76 14.86
N LEU A 7 -6.97 17.57 14.56
CA LEU A 7 -6.48 16.49 13.68
C LEU A 7 -6.73 15.10 14.28
N ALA A 8 -6.49 14.92 15.58
CA ALA A 8 -6.75 13.67 16.27
C ALA A 8 -8.22 13.24 16.17
N LYS A 9 -9.15 14.20 16.32
CA LYS A 9 -10.58 13.95 16.11
C LYS A 9 -10.89 13.57 14.66
N ILE A 10 -10.29 14.25 13.68
CA ILE A 10 -10.46 13.92 12.26
C ILE A 10 -10.00 12.48 11.97
N LEU A 11 -8.86 12.06 12.52
CA LEU A 11 -8.36 10.70 12.35
C LEU A 11 -9.27 9.67 13.06
N LYS A 12 -9.70 9.96 14.29
CA LYS A 12 -10.60 9.10 15.05
C LYS A 12 -11.95 8.89 14.37
N ASP A 13 -12.48 9.95 13.74
CA ASP A 13 -13.76 9.94 13.04
C ASP A 13 -13.65 9.38 11.60
N LYS A 14 -12.46 8.92 11.19
CA LYS A 14 -12.21 8.34 9.87
C LYS A 14 -13.10 7.14 9.64
N LYS A 15 -14.04 7.30 8.70
CA LYS A 15 -14.77 6.19 8.10
C LYS A 15 -13.87 5.61 7.02
N ASP A 16 -13.69 4.28 7.01
CA ASP A 16 -12.95 3.58 5.96
C ASP A 16 -13.77 3.51 4.69
N LYS A 17 -14.19 4.66 4.18
CA LYS A 17 -14.91 4.85 2.95
C LYS A 17 -14.04 5.66 2.01
N LEU A 18 -13.91 5.22 0.76
CA LEU A 18 -13.13 5.92 -0.26
C LEU A 18 -13.68 7.33 -0.49
N ASN A 19 -12.79 8.23 -0.84
CA ASN A 19 -13.13 9.62 -1.16
C ASN A 19 -12.52 10.00 -2.51
N TRP A 20 -13.19 9.54 -3.56
CA TRP A 20 -12.85 9.82 -4.96
C TRP A 20 -13.01 11.29 -5.38
N GLN A 21 -13.71 12.09 -4.58
CA GLN A 21 -13.82 13.52 -4.84
C GLN A 21 -12.49 14.22 -4.58
N ASN A 22 -11.80 13.81 -3.51
CA ASN A 22 -10.58 14.47 -3.08
C ASN A 22 -9.32 13.68 -3.43
N PHE A 23 -9.37 12.35 -3.45
CA PHE A 23 -8.21 11.48 -3.60
C PHE A 23 -8.28 10.68 -4.91
N ASN A 24 -7.12 10.47 -5.55
CA ASN A 24 -6.95 9.56 -6.69
C ASN A 24 -6.87 8.09 -6.25
N PHE A 25 -6.58 7.17 -7.16
CA PHE A 25 -6.55 5.73 -6.85
C PHE A 25 -5.48 5.39 -5.80
N LEU A 26 -4.23 5.81 -6.00
CA LEU A 26 -3.12 5.50 -5.09
C LEU A 26 -3.32 6.12 -3.71
N GLU A 27 -3.83 7.35 -3.67
CA GLU A 27 -4.20 8.02 -2.42
C GLU A 27 -5.35 7.30 -1.71
N ASN A 28 -6.40 6.89 -2.44
CA ASN A 28 -7.48 6.11 -1.84
C ASN A 28 -6.96 4.78 -1.27
N MET A 29 -6.02 4.14 -1.95
CA MET A 29 -5.38 2.92 -1.48
C MET A 29 -4.59 3.16 -0.18
N LEU A 30 -3.75 4.20 -0.13
CA LEU A 30 -2.93 4.54 1.04
C LEU A 30 -3.77 5.02 2.24
N VAL A 31 -4.78 5.84 1.99
CA VAL A 31 -5.58 6.43 3.07
C VAL A 31 -6.63 5.43 3.55
N PHE A 32 -7.36 4.75 2.68
CA PHE A 32 -8.58 4.05 3.08
C PHE A 32 -8.50 2.52 2.97
N SER A 33 -7.53 1.97 2.24
CA SER A 33 -7.43 0.52 1.98
C SER A 33 -6.32 -0.20 2.75
N THR A 34 -5.52 0.51 3.53
CA THR A 34 -4.54 -0.09 4.44
C THR A 34 -5.23 -0.92 5.53
N MET A 35 -4.76 -2.13 5.76
CA MET A 35 -5.24 -2.97 6.85
C MET A 35 -4.62 -2.49 8.18
N ARG A 36 -5.46 -2.03 9.12
CA ARG A 36 -5.04 -1.22 10.28
C ARG A 36 -4.78 -1.99 11.58
N THR A 37 -5.31 -3.21 11.72
CA THR A 37 -5.26 -3.94 13.01
C THR A 37 -3.91 -4.61 13.19
N MET A 38 -2.98 -3.96 13.89
CA MET A 38 -1.65 -4.52 14.10
C MET A 38 -1.69 -5.94 14.73
N PRO A 39 -0.94 -6.91 14.15
CA PRO A 39 -0.16 -6.76 12.93
C PRO A 39 -1.13 -6.78 11.75
N GLY A 40 -1.31 -5.64 11.06
CA GLY A 40 -2.34 -5.32 10.05
C GLY A 40 -2.13 -6.05 8.74
N ARG A 41 -1.69 -7.29 8.84
CA ARG A 41 -1.09 -8.14 7.82
C ARG A 41 -1.68 -9.54 7.92
N ASN A 42 -2.95 -9.63 8.27
CA ASN A 42 -3.67 -10.89 8.42
C ASN A 42 -4.99 -10.75 7.66
N ALA A 43 -5.14 -11.51 6.58
CA ALA A 43 -6.42 -11.58 5.88
C ALA A 43 -7.35 -12.52 6.66
N PRO A 44 -8.61 -12.16 6.93
CA PRO A 44 -9.58 -13.07 7.52
C PRO A 44 -9.83 -14.28 6.62
N PRO A 45 -10.43 -15.37 7.14
CA PRO A 45 -10.77 -16.52 6.31
C PRO A 45 -11.85 -16.14 5.29
N GLU A 46 -11.50 -16.15 4.00
CA GLU A 46 -12.41 -15.92 2.88
C GLU A 46 -12.37 -17.15 1.96
N SER A 47 -13.53 -17.76 1.67
CA SER A 47 -13.61 -18.99 0.85
C SER A 47 -12.76 -20.17 1.37
N GLY A 48 -12.59 -20.27 2.69
CA GLY A 48 -11.71 -21.23 3.36
C GLY A 48 -10.22 -20.89 3.23
N VAL A 49 -9.90 -19.71 2.69
CA VAL A 49 -8.55 -19.24 2.46
C VAL A 49 -8.11 -18.19 3.50
N HIS A 50 -6.93 -18.33 4.10
CA HIS A 50 -6.42 -17.47 5.18
C HIS A 50 -4.90 -17.31 5.09
N PHE A 51 -4.39 -16.08 5.21
CA PHE A 51 -2.94 -15.84 5.33
C PHE A 51 -2.56 -14.78 6.37
N ARG A 52 -1.28 -14.79 6.74
CA ARG A 52 -0.59 -13.75 7.49
C ARG A 52 0.72 -13.36 6.79
N ILE A 53 1.19 -12.14 7.01
CA ILE A 53 2.54 -11.68 6.71
C ILE A 53 3.18 -11.24 8.04
N THR A 54 4.11 -12.05 8.55
CA THR A 54 4.86 -11.77 9.78
C THR A 54 6.20 -11.13 9.42
N LEU A 55 6.47 -9.90 9.88
CA LEU A 55 7.80 -9.28 9.68
C LEU A 55 8.85 -10.03 10.49
N ASP A 56 9.98 -10.33 9.84
CA ASP A 56 11.15 -10.90 10.49
C ASP A 56 11.87 -9.86 11.37
N SER A 57 12.21 -10.24 12.59
CA SER A 57 13.00 -9.48 13.58
C SER A 57 14.29 -8.82 13.06
N GLN A 58 14.89 -9.35 11.99
CA GLN A 58 16.11 -8.79 11.39
C GLN A 58 15.85 -7.81 10.25
N ASN A 59 14.58 -7.48 9.99
CA ASN A 59 14.19 -6.76 8.79
C ASN A 59 14.05 -5.25 8.98
N ASP A 60 14.90 -4.51 8.28
CA ASP A 60 14.75 -3.07 8.06
C ASP A 60 13.94 -2.82 6.77
N ALA A 61 12.64 -3.11 6.82
CA ALA A 61 11.73 -2.89 5.69
C ALA A 61 10.35 -2.42 6.13
N ILE A 62 9.66 -1.76 5.19
CA ILE A 62 8.24 -1.46 5.27
C ILE A 62 7.47 -2.61 4.60
N CYS A 63 6.45 -3.14 5.27
CA CYS A 63 5.53 -4.10 4.66
C CYS A 63 4.06 -3.76 4.97
N ILE A 64 3.34 -3.25 3.99
CA ILE A 64 1.94 -2.82 4.12
C ILE A 64 1.03 -3.79 3.37
N LEU A 65 -0.06 -4.22 4.00
CA LEU A 65 -1.13 -4.98 3.36
C LEU A 65 -2.34 -4.10 3.07
N PHE A 66 -2.80 -4.13 1.82
CA PHE A 66 -4.00 -3.42 1.35
C PHE A 66 -5.10 -4.42 1.06
N LYS A 67 -6.34 -4.12 1.50
CA LYS A 67 -7.54 -4.83 1.05
C LYS A 67 -8.04 -4.15 -0.22
N ILE A 68 -7.91 -4.84 -1.35
CA ILE A 68 -8.28 -4.32 -2.67
C ILE A 68 -9.74 -4.61 -2.95
N ASP A 69 -10.17 -5.85 -2.70
CA ASP A 69 -11.58 -6.17 -2.77
C ASP A 69 -12.29 -5.75 -1.48
N ARG A 70 -13.05 -4.68 -1.60
CA ARG A 70 -13.76 -4.02 -0.51
C ARG A 70 -15.23 -4.42 -0.49
N ASP A 71 -15.59 -5.58 -1.06
CA ASP A 71 -16.96 -6.00 -1.37
C ASP A 71 -17.96 -6.01 -0.18
N HIS A 72 -17.49 -6.02 1.07
CA HIS A 72 -18.37 -5.74 2.24
C HIS A 72 -18.97 -4.32 2.22
N GLN A 73 -18.43 -3.43 1.40
CA GLN A 73 -18.91 -2.08 1.11
C GLN A 73 -19.33 -2.02 -0.36
N ARG A 74 -20.34 -2.79 -0.78
CA ARG A 74 -20.82 -2.97 -2.18
C ARG A 74 -20.95 -1.70 -3.04
N ASN A 75 -20.97 -0.51 -2.42
CA ASN A 75 -21.06 0.81 -3.08
C ASN A 75 -19.76 1.64 -3.01
N ASP A 76 -18.62 1.06 -2.61
CA ASP A 76 -17.36 1.76 -2.39
C ASP A 76 -16.12 1.04 -2.94
N PRO A 77 -16.11 0.64 -4.23
CA PRO A 77 -15.03 -0.15 -4.78
C PRO A 77 -13.78 0.68 -5.10
N LEU A 78 -12.59 0.12 -4.86
CA LEU A 78 -11.33 0.74 -5.27
C LEU A 78 -11.17 0.71 -6.81
N ILE A 79 -11.60 -0.38 -7.45
CA ILE A 79 -11.73 -0.46 -8.91
C ILE A 79 -13.19 -0.26 -9.28
N ARG A 80 -13.51 0.94 -9.81
CA ARG A 80 -14.89 1.40 -10.06
C ARG A 80 -15.56 0.79 -11.28
N GLU A 81 -14.77 0.27 -12.22
CA GLU A 81 -15.30 -0.37 -13.43
C GLU A 81 -16.06 -1.65 -13.05
N GLN A 82 -17.39 -1.65 -13.22
CA GLN A 82 -18.26 -2.73 -12.72
C GLN A 82 -18.02 -4.08 -13.42
N THR A 83 -17.54 -4.04 -14.66
CA THR A 83 -17.16 -5.21 -15.46
C THR A 83 -15.84 -5.83 -14.99
N VAL A 84 -15.05 -5.10 -14.19
CA VAL A 84 -13.75 -5.54 -13.72
C VAL A 84 -13.87 -6.16 -12.33
N ARG A 85 -13.54 -7.45 -12.27
CA ARG A 85 -13.36 -8.16 -11.01
C ARG A 85 -12.03 -7.77 -10.39
N ARG A 86 -12.01 -7.71 -9.06
CA ARG A 86 -10.90 -7.13 -8.28
C ARG A 86 -10.19 -8.24 -7.55
N PRO A 87 -8.86 -8.20 -7.43
CA PRO A 87 -8.20 -9.15 -6.57
C PRO A 87 -8.46 -8.83 -5.10
N ASP A 88 -8.25 -9.78 -4.21
CA ASP A 88 -8.60 -9.63 -2.79
C ASP A 88 -7.66 -8.64 -2.07
N TYR A 89 -6.33 -8.80 -2.23
CA TYR A 89 -5.32 -8.05 -1.50
C TYR A 89 -4.11 -7.62 -2.34
N MET A 90 -3.34 -6.68 -1.83
CA MET A 90 -2.00 -6.33 -2.33
C MET A 90 -1.06 -6.09 -1.14
N SER A 91 0.14 -6.66 -1.17
CA SER A 91 1.22 -6.30 -0.26
C SER A 91 2.21 -5.37 -0.96
N LEU A 92 2.65 -4.32 -0.26
CA LEU A 92 3.78 -3.48 -0.64
C LEU A 92 4.93 -3.77 0.31
N TYR A 93 6.07 -4.19 -0.23
CA TYR A 93 7.30 -4.42 0.51
C TYR A 93 8.41 -3.48 0.01
N ILE A 94 9.08 -2.79 0.92
CA ILE A 94 10.16 -1.84 0.61
C ILE A 94 11.30 -2.05 1.60
N ASP A 95 12.47 -2.45 1.10
CA ASP A 95 13.73 -2.44 1.85
C ASP A 95 14.73 -1.49 1.17
N SER A 96 15.99 -1.49 1.60
CA SER A 96 17.08 -0.66 1.05
C SER A 96 17.36 -0.84 -0.45
N LYS A 97 16.92 -1.93 -1.06
CA LYS A 97 17.25 -2.34 -2.44
C LYS A 97 16.02 -2.50 -3.33
N SER A 98 14.88 -2.80 -2.75
CA SER A 98 13.71 -3.36 -3.43
C SER A 98 12.45 -2.54 -3.13
N CYS A 99 11.54 -2.53 -4.08
CA CYS A 99 10.17 -2.08 -3.91
C CYS A 99 9.29 -3.06 -4.68
N ILE A 100 8.53 -3.89 -3.97
CA ILE A 100 7.82 -5.04 -4.51
C ILE A 100 6.34 -4.89 -4.19
N CYS A 101 5.52 -4.81 -5.24
CA CYS A 101 4.07 -4.93 -5.16
C CYS A 101 3.68 -6.38 -5.46
N THR A 102 3.21 -7.09 -4.43
CA THR A 102 2.70 -8.46 -4.56
C THR A 102 1.19 -8.45 -4.51
N ILE A 103 0.54 -8.77 -5.62
CA ILE A 103 -0.93 -8.86 -5.72
C ILE A 103 -1.34 -10.26 -5.30
N ILE A 104 -2.25 -10.37 -4.33
CA ILE A 104 -2.63 -11.64 -3.71
C ILE A 104 -4.09 -11.89 -4.00
N GLU A 105 -4.37 -13.01 -4.68
CA GLU A 105 -5.72 -13.47 -4.95
C GLU A 105 -5.96 -14.80 -4.27
N MET A 106 -7.07 -14.89 -3.54
CA MET A 106 -7.48 -16.06 -2.79
C MET A 106 -8.65 -16.73 -3.49
N LYS A 107 -8.47 -17.99 -3.92
CA LYS A 107 -9.52 -18.76 -4.59
C LYS A 107 -9.68 -20.13 -3.94
N GLY A 108 -10.90 -20.66 -4.03
CA GLY A 108 -11.22 -22.02 -3.67
C GLY A 108 -10.62 -23.04 -4.65
N THR A 109 -11.35 -24.11 -4.92
CA THR A 109 -10.84 -25.26 -5.68
C THR A 109 -11.26 -25.29 -7.15
N SER A 110 -12.19 -24.43 -7.56
CA SER A 110 -12.78 -24.45 -8.92
C SER A 110 -11.80 -23.95 -9.98
N SER A 111 -11.61 -24.72 -11.06
CA SER A 111 -10.71 -24.36 -12.17
C SER A 111 -11.06 -23.02 -12.81
N ASP A 112 -12.34 -22.74 -13.04
CA ASP A 112 -12.78 -21.48 -13.67
C ASP A 112 -12.62 -20.29 -12.72
N GLU A 113 -12.72 -20.51 -11.40
CA GLU A 113 -12.39 -19.48 -10.41
C GLU A 113 -10.91 -19.16 -10.40
N LEU A 114 -10.06 -20.17 -10.56
CA LEU A 114 -8.62 -20.01 -10.54
C LEU A 114 -8.10 -19.27 -11.77
N LYS A 115 -8.63 -19.57 -12.97
CA LYS A 115 -8.32 -18.81 -14.20
C LYS A 115 -8.72 -17.34 -14.05
N ARG A 116 -9.93 -17.10 -13.54
CA ARG A 116 -10.41 -15.75 -13.23
C ARG A 116 -9.53 -15.04 -12.19
N GLY A 117 -9.00 -15.77 -11.21
CA GLY A 117 -8.07 -15.23 -10.24
C GLY A 117 -6.80 -14.69 -10.89
N ILE A 118 -6.25 -15.39 -11.88
CA ILE A 118 -5.10 -14.89 -12.66
C ILE A 118 -5.46 -13.59 -13.39
N ASP A 119 -6.63 -13.53 -14.02
CA ASP A 119 -7.09 -12.31 -14.72
C ASP A 119 -7.23 -11.12 -13.77
N GLN A 120 -7.75 -11.33 -12.55
CA GLN A 120 -7.87 -10.31 -11.51
C GLN A 120 -6.50 -9.76 -11.09
N ILE A 121 -5.51 -10.64 -10.89
CA ILE A 121 -4.13 -10.27 -10.56
C ILE A 121 -3.52 -9.42 -11.69
N VAL A 122 -3.62 -9.89 -12.93
CA VAL A 122 -3.09 -9.22 -14.12
C VAL A 122 -3.72 -7.84 -14.30
N LYS A 123 -5.04 -7.73 -14.11
CA LYS A 123 -5.74 -6.45 -14.26
C LYS A 123 -5.31 -5.42 -13.22
N LEU A 124 -5.17 -5.79 -11.95
CA LEU A 124 -4.67 -4.85 -10.94
C LEU A 124 -3.22 -4.43 -11.23
N ARG A 125 -2.36 -5.35 -11.69
CA ARG A 125 -0.98 -5.02 -12.10
C ARG A 125 -0.99 -3.90 -13.15
N ASP A 126 -1.86 -4.01 -14.14
CA ASP A 126 -1.91 -3.05 -15.25
C ASP A 126 -2.47 -1.69 -14.78
N ILE A 127 -3.49 -1.69 -13.92
CA ILE A 127 -4.00 -0.47 -13.27
C ILE A 127 -2.88 0.20 -12.46
N LEU A 128 -2.19 -0.55 -11.59
CA LEU A 128 -1.12 -0.02 -10.76
C LEU A 128 0.04 0.54 -11.60
N LYS A 129 0.43 -0.13 -12.69
CA LYS A 129 1.46 0.38 -13.61
C LYS A 129 1.06 1.73 -14.22
N SER A 130 -0.18 1.87 -14.66
CA SER A 130 -0.69 3.15 -15.20
C SER A 130 -0.66 4.23 -14.13
N GLU A 131 -1.30 3.98 -12.99
CA GLU A 131 -1.39 4.93 -11.87
C GLU A 131 -0.01 5.37 -11.37
N ILE A 132 0.93 4.42 -11.26
CA ILE A 132 2.32 4.72 -10.88
C ILE A 132 3.00 5.58 -11.95
N SER A 133 2.84 5.25 -13.23
CA SER A 133 3.43 6.05 -14.31
C SER A 133 2.86 7.47 -14.36
N ASP A 134 1.58 7.62 -14.04
CA ASP A 134 0.87 8.90 -14.12
C ASP A 134 1.13 9.81 -12.90
N HIS A 135 1.49 9.22 -11.75
CA HIS A 135 1.55 9.93 -10.47
C HIS A 135 2.91 9.89 -9.76
N LEU A 136 3.78 8.92 -10.05
CA LEU A 136 5.04 8.73 -9.33
C LEU A 136 6.26 9.08 -10.19
N PRO A 137 7.40 9.43 -9.56
CA PRO A 137 8.63 9.70 -10.28
C PRO A 137 9.21 8.41 -10.87
N THR A 138 9.71 8.48 -12.10
CA THR A 138 10.27 7.34 -12.86
C THR A 138 11.51 6.70 -12.21
N LYS A 139 12.11 7.35 -11.20
CA LYS A 139 13.29 6.86 -10.48
C LYS A 139 12.99 5.66 -9.59
N LEU A 140 11.76 5.54 -9.06
CA LEU A 140 11.41 4.42 -8.20
C LEU A 140 11.18 3.16 -9.04
N LYS A 141 12.13 2.23 -9.00
CA LYS A 141 11.99 0.92 -9.64
C LYS A 141 11.06 0.03 -8.81
N ILE A 142 9.81 -0.08 -9.25
CA ILE A 142 8.81 -0.96 -8.63
C ILE A 142 8.76 -2.28 -9.41
N LYS A 143 8.74 -3.39 -8.68
CA LYS A 143 8.58 -4.74 -9.21
C LYS A 143 7.17 -5.23 -8.88
N PHE A 144 6.56 -5.91 -9.84
CA PHE A 144 5.22 -6.48 -9.67
C PHE A 144 5.31 -7.99 -9.74
N GLN A 145 4.60 -8.66 -8.83
CA GLN A 145 4.40 -10.10 -8.85
C GLN A 145 3.00 -10.45 -8.33
N GLY A 146 2.56 -11.67 -8.62
CA GLY A 146 1.29 -12.21 -8.15
C GLY A 146 1.49 -13.39 -7.21
N ILE A 147 0.53 -13.61 -6.33
CA ILE A 147 0.33 -14.86 -5.59
C ILE A 147 -1.12 -15.30 -5.83
N LEU A 148 -1.29 -16.49 -6.41
CA LEU A 148 -2.56 -17.19 -6.43
C LEU A 148 -2.58 -18.17 -5.26
N LEU A 149 -3.28 -17.79 -4.18
CA LEU A 149 -3.36 -18.52 -2.93
C LEU A 149 -4.58 -19.44 -2.94
N THR A 150 -4.35 -20.74 -2.73
CA THR A 150 -5.40 -21.77 -2.90
C THR A 150 -5.26 -22.93 -1.92
N PRO A 151 -6.36 -23.67 -1.66
CA PRO A 151 -6.29 -24.95 -0.96
C PRO A 151 -5.38 -25.97 -1.67
N PHE A 152 -4.82 -26.91 -0.89
CA PHE A 152 -3.87 -27.93 -1.38
C PHE A 152 -4.41 -28.82 -2.51
N ASN A 153 -5.73 -29.00 -2.60
CA ASN A 153 -6.39 -29.85 -3.60
C ASN A 153 -6.88 -29.09 -4.85
N SER A 154 -6.55 -27.81 -4.99
CA SER A 154 -6.95 -26.98 -6.14
C SER A 154 -6.25 -27.41 -7.44
N LYS A 155 -6.99 -27.36 -8.56
CA LYS A 155 -6.46 -27.61 -9.92
C LYS A 155 -5.93 -26.31 -10.53
N VAL A 156 -4.67 -25.99 -10.26
CA VAL A 156 -4.09 -24.72 -10.68
C VAL A 156 -3.91 -24.63 -12.21
N PRO A 157 -4.30 -23.52 -12.86
CA PRO A 157 -4.11 -23.28 -14.30
C PRO A 157 -2.64 -23.02 -14.68
N LYS A 158 -1.83 -24.10 -14.76
CA LYS A 158 -0.38 -24.00 -15.01
C LYS A 158 -0.02 -23.32 -16.34
N GLU A 159 -0.79 -23.58 -17.39
CA GLU A 159 -0.55 -23.00 -18.73
C GLU A 159 -0.64 -21.48 -18.69
N GLN A 160 -1.73 -20.93 -18.12
CA GLN A 160 -1.93 -19.48 -18.00
C GLN A 160 -0.88 -18.81 -17.11
N ILE A 161 -0.43 -19.48 -16.03
CA ILE A 161 0.68 -18.99 -15.20
C ILE A 161 1.99 -18.92 -16.00
N ALA A 162 2.28 -19.95 -16.80
CA ALA A 162 3.47 -19.98 -17.65
C ALA A 162 3.43 -18.89 -18.74
N GLU A 163 2.26 -18.64 -19.33
CA GLU A 163 2.06 -17.56 -20.29
C GLU A 163 2.34 -16.17 -19.69
N GLU A 164 1.86 -15.88 -18.48
CA GLU A 164 2.15 -14.61 -17.80
C GLU A 164 3.63 -14.50 -17.39
N ALA A 165 4.24 -15.61 -16.97
CA ALA A 165 5.66 -15.63 -16.66
C ALA A 165 6.54 -15.38 -17.89
N ALA A 166 6.16 -15.89 -19.06
CA ALA A 166 6.84 -15.59 -20.33
C ALA A 166 6.77 -14.10 -20.71
N LYS A 167 5.75 -13.38 -20.22
CA LYS A 167 5.62 -11.91 -20.34
C LYS A 167 6.41 -11.15 -19.25
N GLY A 168 7.17 -11.85 -18.41
CA GLY A 168 7.95 -11.27 -17.32
C GLY A 168 7.16 -10.96 -16.05
N PHE A 169 5.97 -11.56 -15.86
CA PHE A 169 5.16 -11.38 -14.66
C PHE A 169 4.93 -12.72 -13.94
N ILE A 170 5.65 -12.92 -12.84
CA ILE A 170 5.56 -14.16 -12.07
C ILE A 170 4.30 -14.13 -11.20
N ILE A 171 3.44 -15.13 -11.39
CA ILE A 171 2.33 -15.44 -10.50
C ILE A 171 2.68 -16.74 -9.79
N LEU A 172 3.03 -16.64 -8.51
CA LEU A 172 3.35 -17.80 -7.70
C LEU A 172 2.08 -18.50 -7.23
N GLN A 173 1.95 -19.78 -7.54
CA GLN A 173 0.90 -20.63 -6.99
C GLN A 173 1.29 -21.06 -5.57
N ILE A 174 0.51 -20.66 -4.56
CA ILE A 174 0.71 -21.10 -3.19
C ILE A 174 -0.46 -21.99 -2.81
N GLN A 175 -0.15 -23.27 -2.63
CA GLN A 175 -1.09 -24.29 -2.18
C GLN A 175 -0.79 -24.63 -0.72
N TYR A 176 -1.79 -24.58 0.15
CA TYR A 176 -1.59 -24.80 1.58
C TYR A 176 -2.79 -25.50 2.24
N LYS A 177 -2.60 -25.95 3.49
CA LYS A 177 -3.59 -26.77 4.21
C LYS A 177 -4.53 -25.98 5.14
N ASN A 178 -4.01 -25.04 5.95
CA ASN A 178 -4.78 -24.36 7.01
C ASN A 178 -4.62 -22.83 7.02
N LYS A 179 -3.40 -22.34 7.21
CA LYS A 179 -3.04 -20.91 7.19
C LYS A 179 -1.70 -20.73 6.47
N ALA A 180 -1.62 -19.77 5.56
CA ALA A 180 -0.39 -19.44 4.85
C ALA A 180 0.40 -18.33 5.57
N GLU A 181 1.71 -18.51 5.68
CA GLU A 181 2.64 -17.42 6.02
C GLU A 181 3.26 -16.92 4.71
N LEU A 182 3.05 -15.65 4.38
CA LEU A 182 3.40 -15.09 3.08
C LEU A 182 4.64 -14.19 3.10
N TYR A 183 5.17 -13.83 4.26
CA TYR A 183 6.36 -12.97 4.33
C TYR A 183 7.52 -13.41 3.42
N PRO A 184 7.91 -14.70 3.35
CA PRO A 184 9.00 -15.14 2.47
C PRO A 184 8.73 -14.97 0.97
N TYR A 185 7.48 -14.72 0.58
CA TYR A 185 7.04 -14.61 -0.82
C TYR A 185 6.65 -13.19 -1.21
N VAL A 186 6.53 -12.27 -0.25
CA VAL A 186 6.32 -10.83 -0.51
C VAL A 186 7.59 -10.00 -0.34
N SER A 187 8.56 -10.50 0.44
CA SER A 187 9.84 -9.83 0.75
C SER A 187 10.93 -10.04 -0.30
N LYS A 188 10.74 -10.95 -1.26
CA LYS A 188 11.65 -11.19 -2.38
C LYS A 188 10.91 -11.29 -3.70
N LEU A 189 11.67 -11.20 -4.78
CA LEU A 189 11.18 -11.58 -6.11
C LEU A 189 10.98 -13.10 -6.16
N ASN A 190 9.79 -13.51 -6.55
CA ASN A 190 9.45 -14.92 -6.66
C ASN A 190 9.97 -15.54 -7.96
N GLU A 191 10.30 -16.82 -7.89
CA GLU A 191 10.57 -17.69 -9.04
C GLU A 191 9.40 -18.67 -9.24
N LEU A 192 9.18 -19.14 -10.47
CA LEU A 192 8.13 -20.16 -10.74
C LEU A 192 8.36 -21.47 -9.98
N THR A 193 9.60 -21.74 -9.61
CA THR A 193 10.07 -22.91 -8.88
C THR A 193 9.88 -22.80 -7.37
N ASP A 194 9.60 -21.59 -6.86
CA ASP A 194 9.32 -21.40 -5.44
C ASP A 194 8.14 -22.27 -5.02
N LYS A 195 8.28 -22.91 -3.86
CA LYS A 195 7.23 -23.75 -3.27
C LYS A 195 6.86 -23.22 -1.91
N TYR A 196 5.59 -23.44 -1.55
CA TYR A 196 5.15 -23.12 -0.20
C TYR A 196 5.92 -23.94 0.83
N ASN A 197 6.54 -23.26 1.78
CA ASN A 197 7.20 -23.79 2.94
C ASN A 197 6.75 -22.94 4.13
N HIS A 198 6.09 -23.57 5.09
CA HIS A 198 5.62 -22.84 6.26
C HIS A 198 6.81 -22.53 7.17
N GLN A 199 7.24 -21.27 7.17
CA GLN A 199 8.32 -20.79 8.02
C GLN A 199 7.75 -20.21 9.32
N LYS A 200 8.37 -20.57 10.45
CA LYS A 200 8.18 -19.82 11.69
C LYS A 200 9.06 -18.59 11.63
N ILE A 201 8.46 -17.42 11.84
CA ILE A 201 9.15 -16.14 11.78
C ILE A 201 9.12 -15.53 13.17
N THR A 202 10.28 -15.03 13.62
CA THR A 202 10.37 -14.24 14.85
C THR A 202 9.82 -12.85 14.56
N GLU A 203 8.79 -12.44 15.28
CA GLU A 203 8.08 -11.19 15.00
C GLU A 203 8.96 -9.96 15.26
N SER A 204 9.00 -9.04 14.29
CA SER A 204 9.58 -7.70 14.44
C SER A 204 8.54 -6.64 14.78
N THR A 205 9.01 -5.57 15.40
CA THR A 205 8.29 -4.29 15.47
C THR A 205 8.31 -3.60 14.11
N THR A 206 7.22 -2.91 13.77
CA THR A 206 7.16 -2.11 12.54
C THR A 206 8.01 -0.86 12.65
N LEU A 207 8.57 -0.43 11.52
CA LEU A 207 9.21 0.88 11.40
C LEU A 207 8.20 2.01 11.69
N PHE A 208 8.71 3.14 12.19
CA PHE A 208 7.91 4.29 12.55
C PHE A 208 7.16 4.87 11.34
N ILE A 209 7.80 4.94 10.18
CA ILE A 209 7.15 5.37 8.93
C ILE A 209 6.01 4.42 8.57
N GLU A 210 6.17 3.11 8.73
CA GLU A 210 5.11 2.14 8.45
C GLU A 210 3.91 2.37 9.36
N GLU A 211 4.13 2.62 10.65
CA GLU A 211 3.08 2.93 11.62
C GLU A 211 2.30 4.19 11.19
N ILE A 212 3.00 5.26 10.80
CA ILE A 212 2.38 6.49 10.29
C ILE A 212 1.55 6.20 9.04
N LEU A 213 2.13 5.51 8.05
CA LEU A 213 1.48 5.22 6.77
C LEU A 213 0.20 4.40 6.93
N THR A 214 0.19 3.45 7.88
CA THR A 214 -0.91 2.50 8.07
C THR A 214 -2.00 3.01 9.01
N THR A 215 -1.65 3.83 10.01
CA THR A 215 -2.60 4.19 11.08
C THR A 215 -2.93 5.67 11.15
N ARG A 216 -2.08 6.56 10.62
CA ARG A 216 -2.17 8.01 10.85
C ARG A 216 -2.55 8.85 9.62
N ALA A 217 -2.86 8.22 8.48
CA ALA A 217 -3.29 8.95 7.27
C ALA A 217 -4.61 9.70 7.49
N LEU A 218 -4.61 11.02 7.29
CA LEU A 218 -5.80 11.85 7.47
C LEU A 218 -6.78 11.66 6.30
N PRO A 219 -8.10 11.49 6.57
CA PRO A 219 -9.13 11.31 5.54
C PRO A 219 -9.54 12.61 4.83
N LYS A 220 -8.84 13.71 5.11
CA LYS A 220 -9.06 15.04 4.57
C LYS A 220 -7.71 15.72 4.40
N ARG A 221 -7.59 16.53 3.36
CA ARG A 221 -6.42 17.41 3.16
C ARG A 221 -6.55 18.64 4.06
N ILE A 222 -5.40 19.16 4.50
CA ILE A 222 -5.33 20.42 5.24
C ILE A 222 -5.13 21.57 4.23
N PRO A 223 -6.08 22.52 4.13
CA PRO A 223 -5.99 23.64 3.19
C PRO A 223 -5.13 24.78 3.76
N ASP A 224 -3.86 24.48 4.02
CA ASP A 224 -2.84 25.45 4.43
C ASP A 224 -2.22 26.16 3.20
N ASP A 225 -1.27 27.07 3.46
CA ASP A 225 -0.55 27.77 2.39
C ASP A 225 0.25 26.79 1.52
N TYR A 226 0.84 25.75 2.14
CA TYR A 226 1.56 24.71 1.42
C TYR A 226 0.67 23.97 0.42
N TYR A 227 -0.55 23.59 0.81
CA TYR A 227 -1.56 23.01 -0.08
C TYR A 227 -1.93 23.98 -1.20
N SER A 228 -2.21 25.24 -0.86
CA SER A 228 -2.68 26.25 -1.81
C SER A 228 -1.64 26.56 -2.90
N ILE A 229 -0.35 26.49 -2.55
CA ILE A 229 0.77 26.72 -3.46
C ILE A 229 1.05 25.50 -4.33
N ASN A 230 0.95 24.28 -3.78
CA ASN A 230 1.51 23.09 -4.40
C ASN A 230 0.48 22.07 -4.92
N PHE A 231 -0.79 22.15 -4.52
CA PHE A 231 -1.77 21.11 -4.83
C PHE A 231 -3.21 21.61 -4.88
N LEU A 232 -3.67 22.09 -6.04
CA LEU A 232 -5.05 22.51 -6.28
C LEU A 232 -5.80 21.43 -7.07
N VAL A 233 -6.83 20.81 -6.45
CA VAL A 233 -7.58 19.63 -6.95
C VAL A 233 -8.06 19.73 -8.40
N GLU A 234 -8.44 20.91 -8.89
CA GLU A 234 -8.92 21.09 -10.26
C GLU A 234 -7.79 21.01 -11.32
N LYS A 235 -6.54 21.27 -10.93
CA LYS A 235 -5.36 21.27 -11.81
C LYS A 235 -4.43 20.08 -11.57
N ASP A 236 -4.35 19.59 -10.33
CA ASP A 236 -3.25 18.75 -9.87
C ASP A 236 -3.66 17.32 -9.52
N ARG A 237 -4.57 16.71 -10.30
CA ARG A 237 -4.82 15.26 -10.18
C ARG A 237 -3.58 14.41 -10.51
N LYS A 238 -2.54 14.99 -11.11
CA LYS A 238 -1.26 14.35 -11.41
C LYS A 238 -0.31 14.45 -10.22
N GLY A 239 -0.53 13.61 -9.22
CA GLY A 239 0.34 13.50 -8.04
C GLY A 239 -0.40 12.96 -6.82
N ILE A 240 0.34 12.72 -5.75
CA ILE A 240 -0.13 12.30 -4.44
C ILE A 240 0.09 13.45 -3.47
N TYR A 241 -0.95 13.81 -2.71
CA TYR A 241 -0.90 14.74 -1.60
C TYR A 241 -1.68 14.16 -0.41
N ILE A 242 -0.94 13.70 0.60
CA ILE A 242 -1.51 13.09 1.80
C ILE A 242 -0.92 13.75 3.04
N ASN A 243 -1.79 14.13 3.97
CA ASN A 243 -1.39 14.54 5.32
C ASN A 243 -1.46 13.34 6.26
N TYR A 244 -0.43 13.14 7.08
CA TYR A 244 -0.42 12.14 8.15
C TYR A 244 -0.25 12.83 9.50
N LEU A 245 -1.03 12.41 10.49
CA LEU A 245 -0.93 12.90 11.86
C LEU A 245 0.33 12.33 12.54
N LEU A 246 1.08 13.18 13.23
CA LEU A 246 2.22 12.73 14.04
C LEU A 246 1.76 12.17 15.39
N PRO A 247 2.59 11.38 16.10
CA PRO A 247 2.19 10.72 17.35
C PRO A 247 1.77 11.66 18.48
N ASN A 248 2.19 12.93 18.43
CA ASN A 248 1.79 13.94 19.42
C ASN A 248 0.35 14.44 19.24
N ASP A 249 -0.40 13.91 18.27
CA ASP A 249 -1.81 14.18 18.00
C ASP A 249 -2.16 15.63 17.60
N THR A 250 -1.15 16.51 17.53
CA THR A 250 -1.31 17.93 17.20
C THR A 250 -0.72 18.28 15.84
N ASP A 251 0.40 17.66 15.49
CA ASP A 251 1.18 18.05 14.33
C ASP A 251 0.96 17.07 13.18
N TYR A 252 1.28 17.48 11.96
CA TYR A 252 1.20 16.59 10.80
C TYR A 252 2.42 16.71 9.92
N ILE A 253 2.56 15.71 9.06
CA ILE A 253 3.50 15.67 7.95
C ILE A 253 2.71 15.61 6.65
N THR A 254 3.22 16.28 5.62
CA THR A 254 2.63 16.22 4.29
C THR A 254 3.58 15.51 3.34
N LEU A 255 3.08 14.47 2.69
CA LEU A 255 3.73 13.84 1.55
C LEU A 255 3.17 14.46 0.27
N LEU A 256 4.04 15.11 -0.50
CA LEU A 256 3.77 15.55 -1.86
C LEU A 256 4.66 14.76 -2.83
N LEU A 257 4.04 14.10 -3.80
CA LEU A 257 4.75 13.30 -4.79
C LEU A 257 4.13 13.51 -6.17
N ASN A 258 4.94 13.79 -7.17
CA ASN A 258 4.50 13.81 -8.57
C ASN A 258 5.63 13.29 -9.47
N THR A 259 5.45 13.36 -10.79
CA THR A 259 6.44 12.86 -11.75
C THR A 259 7.78 13.60 -11.72
N THR A 260 7.83 14.78 -11.08
CA THR A 260 9.01 15.66 -11.03
C THR A 260 9.64 15.78 -9.64
N LEU A 261 8.84 15.70 -8.57
CA LEU A 261 9.29 15.99 -7.22
C LEU A 261 8.76 14.99 -6.20
N THR A 262 9.58 14.70 -5.19
CA THR A 262 9.19 14.03 -3.95
C THR A 262 9.54 14.94 -2.79
N GLU A 263 8.55 15.44 -2.05
CA GLU A 263 8.75 16.37 -0.94
C GLU A 263 7.96 15.93 0.30
N ILE A 264 8.65 16.00 1.44
CA ILE A 264 8.09 15.79 2.76
C ILE A 264 8.13 17.12 3.49
N ASN A 265 6.96 17.72 3.70
CA ASN A 265 6.83 18.97 4.45
C ASN A 265 6.52 18.66 5.92
N ILE A 266 7.45 19.02 6.80
CA ILE A 266 7.40 18.75 8.23
C ILE A 266 8.22 19.82 8.99
N GLU A 267 7.69 20.29 10.11
CA GLU A 267 8.43 21.21 10.99
C GLU A 267 9.64 20.54 11.65
N GLU A 268 10.57 21.37 12.14
CA GLU A 268 11.75 20.87 12.84
C GLU A 268 11.35 20.28 14.20
N ASN A 269 11.38 18.96 14.32
CA ASN A 269 11.03 18.22 15.54
C ASN A 269 11.72 16.84 15.58
N GLU A 270 11.56 16.12 16.69
CA GLU A 270 12.16 14.79 16.87
C GLU A 270 11.71 13.76 15.83
N TYR A 271 10.48 13.91 15.31
CA TYR A 271 9.91 12.99 14.33
C TYR A 271 10.56 13.17 12.95
N LYS A 272 10.96 14.39 12.58
CA LYS A 272 11.67 14.67 11.34
C LYS A 272 12.97 13.87 11.24
N GLU A 273 13.80 13.92 12.28
CA GLU A 273 15.07 13.17 12.32
C GLU A 273 14.82 11.66 12.32
N LYS A 274 13.81 11.19 13.07
CA LYS A 274 13.43 9.77 13.06
C LYS A 274 13.00 9.28 11.66
N ILE A 275 12.15 10.04 10.98
CA ILE A 275 11.69 9.75 9.62
C ILE A 275 12.87 9.79 8.64
N LYS A 276 13.73 10.80 8.74
CA LYS A 276 14.91 10.91 7.91
C LYS A 276 15.83 9.69 8.06
N ASN A 277 16.13 9.29 9.30
CA ASN A 277 16.97 8.11 9.57
C ASN A 277 16.38 6.83 8.99
N GLU A 278 15.06 6.59 9.14
CA GLU A 278 14.43 5.42 8.54
C GLU A 278 14.43 5.47 7.00
N LEU A 279 14.23 6.65 6.40
CA LEU A 279 14.35 6.81 4.94
C LEU A 279 15.78 6.59 4.44
N GLU A 280 16.81 6.91 5.23
CA GLU A 280 18.22 6.62 4.93
C GLU A 280 18.50 5.12 4.99
N VAL A 281 18.05 4.44 6.04
CA VAL A 281 18.15 2.97 6.18
C VAL A 281 17.48 2.26 5.00
N LEU A 282 16.30 2.71 4.60
CA LEU A 282 15.56 2.19 3.43
C LEU A 282 16.12 2.70 2.09
N ASN A 283 17.17 3.55 2.12
CA ASN A 283 17.77 4.19 0.95
C ASN A 283 16.75 4.92 0.05
N LEU A 284 15.62 5.33 0.63
CA LEU A 284 14.54 5.99 -0.10
C LEU A 284 14.89 7.43 -0.45
N ILE A 285 15.69 8.10 0.38
CA ILE A 285 16.18 9.47 0.10
C ILE A 285 16.84 9.52 -1.28
N ASN A 286 17.73 8.56 -1.57
CA ASN A 286 18.45 8.52 -2.84
C ASN A 286 17.56 8.01 -3.99
N ARG A 287 16.73 7.00 -3.73
CA ARG A 287 15.88 6.38 -4.77
C ARG A 287 14.75 7.29 -5.25
N LEU A 288 14.25 8.18 -4.38
CA LEU A 288 13.15 9.09 -4.66
C LEU A 288 13.56 10.57 -4.78
N ALA A 289 14.81 10.90 -4.48
CA ALA A 289 15.31 12.28 -4.39
C ALA A 289 14.42 13.13 -3.45
N ILE A 290 14.23 12.64 -2.23
CA ILE A 290 13.33 13.24 -1.24
C ILE A 290 13.91 14.57 -0.75
N LYS A 291 13.09 15.62 -0.83
CA LYS A 291 13.36 16.92 -0.21
C LYS A 291 12.54 17.07 1.07
N PHE A 292 13.16 17.59 2.12
CA PHE A 292 12.44 18.03 3.32
C PHE A 292 12.20 19.54 3.26
N SER A 293 11.00 19.97 3.59
CA SER A 293 10.63 21.40 3.72
C SER A 293 9.94 21.67 5.04
N ASN A 294 9.90 22.95 5.43
CA ASN A 294 9.28 23.42 6.65
C ASN A 294 8.41 24.66 6.34
N ASN A 295 7.35 24.42 5.58
CA ASN A 295 6.43 25.45 5.07
C ASN A 295 5.03 25.34 5.70
N GLN A 296 4.90 24.69 6.86
CA GLN A 296 3.67 24.77 7.64
C GLN A 296 3.63 26.14 8.29
N ILE A 297 2.94 27.11 7.68
CA ILE A 297 2.77 28.41 8.33
C ILE A 297 1.79 28.23 9.49
N SER A 298 2.28 28.70 10.64
CA SER A 298 1.67 28.82 11.96
C SER A 298 0.18 29.14 11.97
N ASN A 299 -0.49 28.54 12.96
CA ASN A 299 -1.87 28.78 13.41
C ASN A 299 -2.55 30.04 12.87
N TYR A 300 -3.77 29.82 12.38
CA TYR A 300 -4.83 30.80 12.16
C TYR A 300 -5.09 31.68 13.40
N ASP A 301 -4.28 32.72 13.60
CA ASP A 301 -4.60 33.86 14.47
C ASP A 301 -4.61 35.14 13.62
N ASN A 302 -5.83 35.56 13.29
CA ASN A 302 -6.33 36.94 13.20
C ASN A 302 -7.84 36.88 12.91
#